data_AF-A0A812TP98-F1
#
_entry.id   AF-A0A812TP98-F1
#
_cell.length_a   1.000
_cell.length_b   1.000
_cell.length_c   1.000
_cell.angle_alpha   90.00
_cell.angle_beta   90.00
_cell.angle_gamma   90.00
#
_symmetry.space_group_name_H-M   'P 1'
#
loop_
_entity.id
_entity.type
_entity.pdbx_description
1 polymer ?
#
loop_
_entity_poly.entity_id
_entity_poly.type
_entity_poly.pdbx_seq_one_letter_code
_entity_poly.pdbx_strand_id
1 'polypeptide(L)'
;MEAPRQRRQECCEKPGAVHAQDGQADSELEKDGQKGGHKGQKEHHGDGMHHPCCRRFLASPIWRCATLVVVGFTPVFGMWLAMPELLAALEISPWSLTWAMNFLFGSWISIQFLFNFIATQWTDAGDCKTIKPPHEVTGQFELGRCDDAPQLLYAPNWCTKCGHWKPPRSHHCSMSKRCILRMDHYCPFTGNCIGLRNHGHFILFYVFSFVGLSYSLVLCFAAVYRAGYFSRFTSTAGAKLYENQRWIGQQTHMISSLNTLLLSALMEVLHRNGITILVQLGASIIAMVAVAATGTPALHLAWTNTTTMERLFPMKEYVQLKEQVYCPVGPGFYRRAGTENLEVILGSRWWLRLLFPLRGSVDIGAALAPRPSAEGSRALWDRIQQVKEQGVRQEVRSCQELGFDPGPATAASTV
;
A
#
# COMPACT_ATOMS: atom_id res chain seq x y z
N MET A 1 1.49 44.34 36.97
CA MET A 1 0.27 43.72 36.40
C MET A 1 0.29 43.96 34.92
N GLU A 2 0.49 42.88 34.17
CA GLU A 2 0.70 42.84 32.72
C GLU A 2 -0.62 42.91 31.94
N ALA A 3 -0.58 43.52 30.75
CA ALA A 3 -0.93 42.96 29.44
C ALA A 3 -1.02 44.10 28.39
N PRO A 4 -1.00 43.81 27.07
CA PRO A 4 0.02 43.09 26.33
C PRO A 4 0.56 43.93 25.14
N ARG A 5 1.83 43.72 24.75
CA ARG A 5 2.41 44.31 23.52
C ARG A 5 2.60 43.22 22.45
N GLN A 6 1.92 43.41 21.33
CA GLN A 6 2.17 42.73 20.06
C GLN A 6 3.62 42.95 19.61
N ARG A 7 4.30 41.92 19.13
CA ARG A 7 5.63 42.05 18.51
C ARG A 7 5.59 41.57 17.06
N ARG A 8 5.92 42.51 16.17
CA ARG A 8 6.07 42.39 14.72
C ARG A 8 7.19 41.42 14.34
N GLN A 9 7.00 40.80 13.18
CA GLN A 9 8.03 40.15 12.37
C GLN A 9 9.05 41.18 11.89
N GLU A 10 10.34 40.91 12.09
CA GLU A 10 11.45 41.63 11.48
C GLU A 10 11.94 40.85 10.25
N CYS A 11 11.82 41.49 9.09
CA CYS A 11 12.60 41.23 7.88
C CYS A 11 13.60 42.39 7.73
N CYS A 12 14.89 42.08 7.62
CA CYS A 12 15.98 42.93 7.13
C CYS A 12 17.13 41.99 6.72
N GLU A 13 17.96 42.19 5.68
CA GLU A 13 18.12 43.21 4.64
C GLU A 13 19.23 42.65 3.68
N LYS A 14 19.05 42.67 2.34
CA LYS A 14 19.76 43.50 1.30
C LYS A 14 21.17 43.02 0.87
N PRO A 15 21.81 43.59 -0.19
CA PRO A 15 21.37 44.16 -1.51
C PRO A 15 22.21 43.53 -2.68
N GLY A 16 22.00 43.69 -4.00
CA GLY A 16 21.73 44.87 -4.83
C GLY A 16 22.44 44.79 -6.20
N ALA A 17 21.69 45.07 -7.28
CA ALA A 17 22.07 45.72 -8.57
C ALA A 17 22.91 44.93 -9.61
N VAL A 18 22.74 45.03 -10.95
CA VAL A 18 22.40 46.15 -11.86
C VAL A 18 21.73 45.62 -13.16
N HIS A 19 20.82 46.42 -13.74
CA HIS A 19 20.22 46.28 -15.09
C HIS A 19 21.18 46.75 -16.21
N ALA A 20 21.16 46.11 -17.38
CA ALA A 20 21.39 46.76 -18.67
C ALA A 20 20.68 46.03 -19.81
N GLN A 21 20.14 46.81 -20.75
CA GLN A 21 19.25 46.48 -21.86
C GLN A 21 20.00 46.17 -23.17
N ASP A 22 19.20 45.84 -24.20
CA ASP A 22 19.47 45.82 -25.65
C ASP A 22 20.26 44.62 -26.20
N GLY A 23 19.93 43.99 -27.32
CA GLY A 23 18.93 44.20 -28.35
C GLY A 23 19.22 43.24 -29.53
N GLN A 24 18.20 43.00 -30.35
CA GLN A 24 18.24 42.53 -31.75
C GLN A 24 18.56 41.07 -32.12
N ALA A 25 17.77 40.64 -33.10
CA ALA A 25 17.73 39.38 -33.81
C ALA A 25 18.87 39.24 -34.84
N ASP A 26 19.26 38.01 -35.18
CA ASP A 26 19.04 37.39 -36.49
C ASP A 26 19.99 36.19 -36.75
N SER A 27 19.47 35.28 -37.57
CA SER A 27 20.18 34.37 -38.50
C SER A 27 20.88 33.10 -37.97
N GLU A 28 20.27 31.97 -38.37
CA GLU A 28 20.82 30.87 -39.19
C GLU A 28 22.10 30.10 -38.82
N LEU A 29 21.99 28.79 -39.14
CA LEU A 29 23.02 27.85 -39.58
C LEU A 29 23.80 27.03 -38.53
N GLU A 30 23.31 25.80 -38.39
CA GLU A 30 24.05 24.54 -38.30
C GLU A 30 25.58 24.65 -38.39
N LYS A 31 26.26 24.23 -37.30
CA LYS A 31 27.52 23.48 -37.39
C LYS A 31 27.57 22.40 -36.33
N ASP A 32 27.60 21.15 -36.82
CA ASP A 32 28.05 19.97 -36.11
C ASP A 32 29.46 20.19 -35.52
N GLY A 33 29.63 19.77 -34.27
CA GLY A 33 30.86 19.99 -33.51
C GLY A 33 30.92 19.10 -32.28
N GLN A 34 31.16 17.82 -32.52
CA GLN A 34 31.46 16.79 -31.53
C GLN A 34 32.66 17.19 -30.65
N LYS A 35 32.42 17.54 -29.38
CA LYS A 35 33.46 17.50 -28.33
C LYS A 35 32.88 16.96 -27.03
N GLY A 36 33.46 15.82 -26.62
CA GLY A 36 33.18 15.16 -25.35
C GLY A 36 33.50 16.08 -24.16
N GLY A 37 32.62 16.03 -23.17
CA GLY A 37 32.79 16.68 -21.88
C GLY A 37 32.08 15.84 -20.83
N HIS A 38 32.88 15.24 -19.95
CA HIS A 38 32.47 14.59 -18.71
C HIS A 38 31.40 15.42 -17.99
N LYS A 39 30.13 15.05 -18.13
CA LYS A 39 29.06 15.52 -17.24
C LYS A 39 28.98 14.54 -16.08
N GLY A 40 29.57 14.94 -14.95
CA GLY A 40 29.27 14.34 -13.66
C GLY A 40 27.76 14.29 -13.49
N GLN A 41 27.22 13.07 -13.40
CA GLN A 41 25.84 12.84 -13.01
C GLN A 41 25.69 13.37 -11.58
N LYS A 42 25.17 14.59 -11.46
CA LYS A 42 24.48 14.98 -10.23
C LYS A 42 23.33 14.01 -10.07
N GLU A 43 23.45 13.10 -9.11
CA GLU A 43 22.32 12.33 -8.61
C GLU A 43 21.25 13.32 -8.17
N HIS A 44 20.27 13.56 -9.04
CA HIS A 44 19.01 14.14 -8.65
C HIS A 44 18.32 13.10 -7.76
N HIS A 45 18.59 13.17 -6.46
CA HIS A 45 17.65 12.68 -5.46
C HIS A 45 16.33 13.40 -5.73
N GLY A 46 15.42 12.69 -6.41
CA GLY A 46 14.05 13.10 -6.57
C GLY A 46 13.38 13.11 -5.20
N ASP A 47 13.58 14.19 -4.45
CA ASP A 47 12.73 14.59 -3.33
C ASP A 47 11.44 15.21 -3.91
N GLY A 48 10.80 14.43 -4.80
CA GLY A 48 9.50 14.73 -5.36
C GLY A 48 8.45 14.33 -4.34
N MET A 49 7.79 15.36 -3.79
CA MET A 49 6.62 15.36 -2.92
C MET A 49 6.84 15.47 -1.39
N HIS A 50 6.33 16.61 -0.90
CA HIS A 50 5.87 16.96 0.44
C HIS A 50 6.85 17.66 1.38
N HIS A 51 6.59 18.96 1.52
CA HIS A 51 7.04 19.85 2.59
C HIS A 51 7.04 19.11 3.96
N PRO A 52 8.03 19.32 4.84
CA PRO A 52 8.17 18.60 6.12
C PRO A 52 6.90 18.60 6.98
N CYS A 53 6.09 19.66 6.89
CA CYS A 53 4.81 19.78 7.59
C CYS A 53 3.78 18.72 7.14
N CYS A 54 3.61 18.50 5.83
CA CYS A 54 2.69 17.48 5.30
C CYS A 54 3.10 16.08 5.78
N ARG A 55 4.41 15.82 5.80
CA ARG A 55 4.97 14.55 6.28
C ARG A 55 4.63 14.28 7.74
N ARG A 56 4.81 15.28 8.60
CA ARG A 56 4.48 15.19 10.04
C ARG A 56 2.98 15.02 10.26
N PHE A 57 2.16 15.74 9.48
CA PHE A 57 0.71 15.64 9.58
C PHE A 57 0.20 14.23 9.23
N LEU A 58 0.62 13.67 8.11
CA LEU A 58 0.22 12.32 7.67
C LEU A 58 0.70 11.19 8.59
N ALA A 59 1.70 11.44 9.43
CA ALA A 59 2.19 10.51 10.45
C ALA A 59 1.62 10.77 11.85
N SER A 60 0.82 11.83 12.01
CA SER A 60 0.29 12.24 13.30
C SER A 60 -0.87 11.36 13.77
N PRO A 61 -1.09 11.22 15.10
CA PRO A 61 -2.28 10.57 15.64
C PRO A 61 -3.58 11.24 15.19
N ILE A 62 -3.57 12.57 15.02
CA ILE A 62 -4.73 13.34 14.56
C ILE A 62 -5.19 12.86 13.19
N TRP A 63 -4.26 12.67 12.25
CA TRP A 63 -4.58 12.16 10.93
C TRP A 63 -5.15 10.74 10.98
N ARG A 64 -4.59 9.86 11.84
CA ARG A 64 -5.13 8.50 12.04
C ARG A 64 -6.56 8.52 12.56
N CYS A 65 -6.87 9.40 13.52
CA CYS A 65 -8.22 9.58 14.03
C CYS A 65 -9.17 10.12 12.95
N ALA A 66 -8.72 11.10 12.15
CA ALA A 66 -9.52 11.65 11.06
C ALA A 66 -9.88 10.59 10.02
N THR A 67 -8.90 9.78 9.59
CA THR A 67 -9.18 8.69 8.64
C THR A 67 -10.06 7.60 9.26
N LEU A 68 -9.88 7.28 10.55
CA LEU A 68 -10.76 6.34 11.25
C LEU A 68 -12.20 6.84 11.33
N VAL A 69 -12.44 8.13 11.57
CA VAL A 69 -13.79 8.69 11.61
C VAL A 69 -14.46 8.56 10.25
N VAL A 70 -13.76 8.93 9.17
CA VAL A 70 -14.30 8.82 7.80
C VAL A 70 -14.59 7.37 7.42
N VAL A 71 -13.62 6.48 7.63
CA VAL A 71 -13.75 5.05 7.30
C VAL A 71 -14.78 4.36 8.18
N GLY A 72 -14.86 4.74 9.45
CA GLY A 72 -15.78 4.16 10.43
C GLY A 72 -17.22 4.62 10.28
N PHE A 73 -17.45 5.79 9.67
CA PHE A 73 -18.80 6.25 9.35
C PHE A 73 -19.50 5.33 8.35
N THR A 74 -18.78 4.79 7.37
CA THR A 74 -19.36 3.95 6.31
C THR A 74 -20.14 2.73 6.82
N PRO A 75 -19.57 1.84 7.66
CA PRO A 75 -20.33 0.71 8.20
C PRO A 75 -21.44 1.15 9.16
N VAL A 76 -21.28 2.25 9.91
CA VAL A 76 -22.34 2.77 10.80
C VAL A 76 -23.54 3.24 9.98
N PHE A 77 -23.31 4.03 8.93
CA PHE A 77 -24.35 4.48 8.01
C PHE A 77 -25.01 3.28 7.32
N GLY A 78 -24.22 2.34 6.82
CA GLY A 78 -24.72 1.12 6.16
C GLY A 78 -25.61 0.28 7.07
N MET A 79 -25.19 0.05 8.31
CA MET A 79 -25.90 -0.82 9.27
C MET A 79 -27.16 -0.19 9.86
N TRP A 80 -27.10 1.10 10.22
CA TRP A 80 -28.17 1.71 11.02
C TRP A 80 -29.11 2.59 10.24
N LEU A 81 -28.69 3.09 9.06
CA LEU A 81 -29.51 3.95 8.22
C LEU A 81 -29.93 3.21 6.94
N ALA A 82 -28.98 2.65 6.19
CA ALA A 82 -29.28 2.03 4.91
C ALA A 82 -29.93 0.64 5.05
N MET A 83 -29.46 -0.21 5.97
CA MET A 83 -29.95 -1.61 6.09
C MET A 83 -31.45 -1.73 6.39
N PRO A 84 -32.03 -0.97 7.35
CA PRO A 84 -33.48 -1.00 7.57
C PRO A 84 -34.28 -0.65 6.30
N GLU A 85 -33.87 0.41 5.59
CA GLU A 85 -34.55 0.86 4.36
C GLU A 85 -34.38 -0.15 3.22
N LEU A 86 -33.20 -0.73 3.05
CA LEU A 86 -32.92 -1.76 2.05
C LEU A 86 -33.76 -3.02 2.27
N LEU A 87 -33.86 -3.49 3.52
CA LEU A 87 -34.67 -4.67 3.85
C LEU A 87 -36.17 -4.38 3.69
N ALA A 88 -36.62 -3.18 4.06
CA ALA A 88 -38.00 -2.75 3.84
C ALA A 88 -38.35 -2.66 2.35
N ALA A 89 -37.44 -2.11 1.53
CA ALA A 89 -37.59 -2.06 0.07
C ALA A 89 -37.67 -3.45 -0.55
N LEU A 90 -37.08 -4.47 0.09
CA LEU A 90 -37.16 -5.87 -0.30
C LEU A 90 -38.39 -6.61 0.25
N GLU A 91 -39.28 -5.93 0.97
CA GLU A 91 -40.44 -6.48 1.70
C GLU A 91 -40.06 -7.53 2.76
N ILE A 92 -38.86 -7.41 3.33
CA ILE A 92 -38.44 -8.25 4.45
C ILE A 92 -39.01 -7.61 5.72
N SER A 93 -39.89 -8.35 6.40
CA SER A 93 -40.52 -7.85 7.62
C SER A 93 -39.48 -7.63 8.73
N PRO A 94 -39.60 -6.52 9.50
CA PRO A 94 -38.79 -6.31 10.69
C PRO A 94 -38.91 -7.50 11.65
N TRP A 95 -37.81 -7.85 12.32
CA TRP A 95 -37.74 -8.96 13.30
C TRP A 95 -37.95 -10.37 12.73
N SER A 96 -38.11 -10.53 11.41
CA SER A 96 -38.05 -11.86 10.79
C SER A 96 -36.66 -12.49 10.96
N LEU A 97 -36.58 -13.82 10.84
CA LEU A 97 -35.29 -14.52 10.86
C LEU A 97 -34.35 -13.96 9.77
N THR A 98 -34.87 -13.72 8.56
CA THR A 98 -34.09 -13.12 7.46
C THR A 98 -33.58 -11.73 7.83
N TRP A 99 -34.42 -10.89 8.45
CA TRP A 99 -34.00 -9.57 8.93
C TRP A 99 -32.85 -9.68 9.94
N ALA A 100 -33.01 -10.55 10.95
CA ALA A 100 -31.99 -10.77 11.98
C ALA A 100 -30.68 -11.31 11.38
N MET A 101 -30.75 -12.24 10.42
CA MET A 101 -29.57 -12.81 9.75
C MET A 101 -28.79 -11.74 8.97
N ASN A 102 -29.46 -10.82 8.28
CA ASN A 102 -28.79 -9.72 7.57
C ASN A 102 -28.09 -8.77 8.55
N PHE A 103 -28.73 -8.43 9.68
CA PHE A 103 -28.10 -7.60 10.71
C PHE A 103 -26.91 -8.29 11.38
N LEU A 104 -27.01 -9.59 11.66
CA LEU A 104 -25.90 -10.36 12.23
C LEU A 104 -24.71 -10.43 11.26
N PHE A 105 -24.98 -10.75 9.99
CA PHE A 105 -23.95 -10.84 8.95
C PHE A 105 -23.30 -9.48 8.66
N GLY A 106 -24.11 -8.43 8.51
CA GLY A 106 -23.62 -7.07 8.32
C GLY A 106 -22.81 -6.56 9.50
N SER A 107 -23.23 -6.87 10.74
CA SER A 107 -22.48 -6.51 11.96
C SER A 107 -21.16 -7.25 12.01
N TRP A 108 -21.14 -8.54 11.69
CA TRP A 108 -19.92 -9.35 11.64
C TRP A 108 -18.91 -8.78 10.63
N ILE A 109 -19.33 -8.49 9.39
CA ILE A 109 -18.45 -7.87 8.39
C ILE A 109 -17.95 -6.51 8.88
N SER A 110 -18.84 -5.68 9.44
CA SER A 110 -18.50 -4.33 9.92
C SER A 110 -17.45 -4.39 11.04
N ILE A 111 -17.60 -5.31 11.99
CA ILE A 111 -16.64 -5.52 13.08
C ILE A 111 -15.29 -5.97 12.51
N GLN A 112 -15.29 -6.94 11.58
CA GLN A 112 -14.06 -7.44 10.97
C GLN A 112 -13.33 -6.37 10.16
N PHE A 113 -14.06 -5.58 9.38
CA PHE A 113 -13.55 -4.45 8.63
C PHE A 113 -12.91 -3.38 9.55
N LEU A 114 -13.66 -2.92 10.56
CA LEU A 114 -13.20 -1.87 11.47
C LEU A 114 -12.02 -2.33 12.31
N PHE A 115 -12.09 -3.54 12.86
CA PHE A 115 -11.02 -4.12 13.66
C PHE A 115 -9.71 -4.18 12.88
N ASN A 116 -9.73 -4.68 11.64
CA ASN A 116 -8.52 -4.81 10.83
C ASN A 116 -7.98 -3.45 10.36
N PHE A 117 -8.85 -2.49 10.06
CA PHE A 117 -8.41 -1.12 9.77
C PHE A 117 -7.71 -0.50 10.98
N ILE A 118 -8.35 -0.53 12.15
CA ILE A 118 -7.78 -0.04 13.42
C ILE A 118 -6.46 -0.77 13.73
N ALA A 119 -6.45 -2.09 13.69
CA ALA A 119 -5.24 -2.86 13.97
C ALA A 119 -4.10 -2.51 13.01
N THR A 120 -4.37 -2.17 11.76
CA THR A 120 -3.36 -1.69 10.82
C THR A 120 -2.76 -0.34 11.23
N GLN A 121 -3.60 0.59 11.71
CA GLN A 121 -3.16 1.94 12.12
C GLN A 121 -2.34 1.94 13.42
N TRP A 122 -2.72 1.12 14.39
CA TRP A 122 -2.15 1.18 15.75
C TRP A 122 -1.16 0.06 16.09
N THR A 123 -1.05 -0.99 15.28
CA THR A 123 -0.01 -2.00 15.48
C THR A 123 1.34 -1.48 14.97
N ASP A 124 2.39 -1.64 15.77
CA ASP A 124 3.76 -1.41 15.31
C ASP A 124 4.03 -2.25 14.07
N ALA A 125 4.56 -1.64 13.00
CA ALA A 125 4.79 -2.32 11.72
C ALA A 125 5.88 -3.41 11.78
N GLY A 126 6.71 -3.43 12.83
CA GLY A 126 7.87 -4.31 12.98
C GLY A 126 9.17 -3.53 13.08
N ASP A 127 9.46 -2.95 14.25
CA ASP A 127 10.74 -2.27 14.49
C ASP A 127 11.95 -3.22 14.44
N CYS A 128 13.06 -2.75 13.88
CA CYS A 128 14.31 -3.49 13.79
C CYS A 128 15.32 -3.15 14.90
N LYS A 129 15.08 -2.10 15.71
CA LYS A 129 16.10 -1.53 16.61
C LYS A 129 16.74 -2.53 17.57
N THR A 130 15.98 -3.50 18.04
CA THR A 130 16.45 -4.51 19.01
C THR A 130 16.96 -5.79 18.36
N ILE A 131 16.94 -5.89 17.04
CA ILE A 131 17.35 -7.09 16.31
C ILE A 131 18.84 -7.01 16.04
N LYS A 132 19.56 -8.01 16.52
CA LYS A 132 20.97 -8.22 16.22
C LYS A 132 21.14 -9.39 15.25
N PRO A 133 22.09 -9.30 14.31
CA PRO A 133 22.43 -10.44 13.48
C PRO A 133 23.10 -11.55 14.31
N PRO A 134 22.87 -12.84 13.97
CA PRO A 134 23.60 -13.96 14.57
C PRO A 134 25.13 -13.82 14.47
N HIS A 135 25.61 -13.27 13.34
CA HIS A 135 27.02 -12.97 13.14
C HIS A 135 27.27 -11.47 13.35
N GLU A 136 27.46 -11.02 14.59
CA GLU A 136 27.60 -9.59 14.91
C GLU A 136 28.80 -8.91 14.22
N VAL A 137 29.90 -9.65 14.02
CA VAL A 137 31.13 -9.13 13.39
C VAL A 137 30.90 -8.81 11.91
N THR A 138 30.31 -9.75 11.17
CA THR A 138 30.05 -9.59 9.72
C THR A 138 28.71 -8.93 9.42
N GLY A 139 27.86 -8.80 10.45
CA GLY A 139 26.48 -8.34 10.34
C GLY A 139 25.51 -9.39 9.80
N GLN A 140 25.93 -10.59 9.45
CA GLN A 140 25.16 -11.50 8.59
C GLN A 140 23.99 -12.20 9.29
N PHE A 141 22.96 -12.51 8.50
CA PHE A 141 21.80 -13.30 8.90
C PHE A 141 21.79 -14.66 8.21
N GLU A 142 21.33 -15.69 8.91
CA GLU A 142 21.13 -17.01 8.32
C GLU A 142 19.79 -17.06 7.58
N LEU A 143 19.79 -17.48 6.31
CA LEU A 143 18.55 -17.78 5.61
C LEU A 143 18.02 -19.16 6.01
N GLY A 144 16.71 -19.35 5.93
CA GLY A 144 16.11 -20.64 6.24
C GLY A 144 16.62 -21.73 5.28
N ARG A 145 17.02 -22.89 5.82
CA ARG A 145 17.53 -24.01 5.03
C ARG A 145 16.49 -24.55 4.05
N CYS A 146 16.95 -24.86 2.84
CA CYS A 146 16.29 -25.81 1.94
C CYS A 146 17.05 -27.14 2.02
N ASP A 147 16.35 -28.25 1.82
CA ASP A 147 16.89 -29.59 1.96
C ASP A 147 18.19 -29.76 1.14
N ASP A 148 19.17 -30.47 1.72
CA ASP A 148 20.52 -30.75 1.18
C ASP A 148 21.41 -29.53 0.79
N ALA A 149 20.94 -28.29 0.98
CA ALA A 149 21.70 -27.09 0.69
C ALA A 149 22.57 -26.64 1.89
N PRO A 150 23.78 -26.07 1.65
CA PRO A 150 24.58 -25.47 2.71
C PRO A 150 23.83 -24.29 3.35
N GLN A 151 24.18 -23.97 4.60
CA GLN A 151 23.64 -22.78 5.27
C GLN A 151 24.02 -21.54 4.47
N LEU A 152 23.02 -20.74 4.12
CA LEU A 152 23.20 -19.53 3.33
C LEU A 152 23.24 -18.31 4.26
N LEU A 153 24.21 -17.42 4.02
CA LEU A 153 24.40 -16.19 4.77
C LEU A 153 23.92 -15.01 3.93
N TYR A 154 22.87 -14.35 4.40
CA TYR A 154 22.43 -13.07 3.88
C TYR A 154 23.44 -11.98 4.26
N ALA A 155 23.89 -11.22 3.27
CA ALA A 155 24.74 -10.06 3.43
C ALA A 155 23.87 -8.79 3.53
N PRO A 156 23.68 -8.22 4.74
CA PRO A 156 22.79 -7.09 4.92
C PRO A 156 23.44 -5.77 4.51
N ASN A 157 22.57 -4.82 4.18
CA ASN A 157 22.94 -3.41 4.12
C ASN A 157 22.95 -2.80 5.52
N TRP A 158 23.93 -1.96 5.80
CA TRP A 158 23.88 -1.09 6.97
C TRP A 158 22.85 0.04 6.79
N CYS A 159 22.21 0.45 7.89
CA CYS A 159 21.42 1.67 7.92
C CYS A 159 22.15 2.77 8.67
N THR A 160 22.79 3.69 7.94
CA THR A 160 23.48 4.86 8.54
C THR A 160 22.58 5.72 9.42
N LYS A 161 21.29 5.85 9.07
CA LYS A 161 20.31 6.64 9.85
C LYS A 161 19.91 6.00 11.17
N CYS A 162 19.86 4.66 11.22
CA CYS A 162 19.44 3.93 12.42
C CYS A 162 20.62 3.38 13.23
N GLY A 163 21.81 3.28 12.62
CA GLY A 163 23.01 2.72 13.24
C GLY A 163 22.93 1.22 13.50
N HIS A 164 22.31 0.44 12.61
CA HIS A 164 22.27 -1.02 12.73
C HIS A 164 22.18 -1.71 11.35
N TRP A 165 22.52 -3.00 11.33
CA TRP A 165 22.35 -3.89 10.18
C TRP A 165 20.87 -4.08 9.86
N LYS A 166 20.51 -4.00 8.59
CA LYS A 166 19.13 -4.26 8.13
C LYS A 166 18.90 -5.76 8.05
N PRO A 167 17.94 -6.34 8.82
CA PRO A 167 17.51 -7.71 8.58
C PRO A 167 17.01 -7.92 7.14
N PRO A 168 16.93 -9.18 6.66
CA PRO A 168 16.39 -9.49 5.35
C PRO A 168 15.06 -8.78 5.09
N ARG A 169 14.87 -8.25 3.87
CA ARG A 169 13.63 -7.60 3.41
C ARG A 169 13.22 -6.36 4.22
N SER A 170 14.12 -5.81 5.04
CA SER A 170 13.83 -4.62 5.84
C SER A 170 14.31 -3.34 5.16
N HIS A 171 13.52 -2.27 5.31
CA HIS A 171 13.82 -0.98 4.69
C HIS A 171 13.65 0.18 5.68
N HIS A 172 14.44 1.25 5.49
CA HIS A 172 14.31 2.46 6.30
C HIS A 172 13.12 3.30 5.79
N CYS A 173 12.08 3.43 6.60
CA CYS A 173 10.90 4.23 6.31
C CYS A 173 11.18 5.69 6.70
N SER A 174 11.41 6.58 5.73
CA SER A 174 11.71 8.01 5.99
C SER A 174 10.56 8.79 6.65
N MET A 175 9.34 8.24 6.56
CA MET A 175 8.14 8.72 7.27
C MET A 175 8.20 8.33 8.75
N SER A 176 8.46 7.05 9.05
CA SER A 176 8.53 6.51 10.42
C SER A 176 9.88 6.72 11.11
N LYS A 177 10.90 7.20 10.39
CA LYS A 177 12.27 7.47 10.88
C LYS A 177 12.96 6.25 11.52
N ARG A 178 12.67 5.05 11.01
CA ARG A 178 13.24 3.79 11.49
C ARG A 178 13.19 2.71 10.40
N CYS A 179 13.94 1.64 10.62
CA CYS A 179 13.87 0.44 9.81
C CYS A 179 12.62 -0.38 10.17
N ILE A 180 11.95 -0.90 9.14
CA ILE A 180 10.73 -1.70 9.27
C ILE A 180 11.02 -3.09 8.70
N LEU A 181 10.74 -4.13 9.48
CA LEU A 181 10.83 -5.54 9.07
C LEU A 181 9.84 -5.83 7.95
N ARG A 182 10.31 -6.50 6.89
CA ARG A 182 9.51 -6.87 5.72
C ARG A 182 8.61 -5.72 5.27
N MET A 183 9.23 -4.55 5.06
CA MET A 183 8.51 -3.31 4.78
C MET A 183 7.80 -3.41 3.44
N ASP A 184 6.49 -3.18 3.42
CA ASP A 184 5.73 -3.08 2.19
C ASP A 184 5.72 -1.65 1.66
N HIS A 185 5.16 -0.71 2.41
CA HIS A 185 5.16 0.71 2.08
C HIS A 185 4.77 1.55 3.30
N TYR A 186 4.90 2.87 3.21
CA TYR A 186 4.19 3.76 4.11
C TYR A 186 2.81 4.08 3.53
N CYS A 187 1.74 3.76 4.25
CA CYS A 187 0.38 4.03 3.81
C CYS A 187 -0.13 5.33 4.44
N PRO A 188 -0.36 6.40 3.67
CA PRO A 188 -0.92 7.63 4.20
C PRO A 188 -2.31 7.43 4.80
N PHE A 189 -3.15 6.55 4.24
CA PHE A 189 -4.53 6.33 4.72
C PHE A 189 -4.59 5.72 6.11
N THR A 190 -3.65 4.83 6.45
CA THR A 190 -3.54 4.26 7.79
C THR A 190 -2.69 5.14 8.72
N GLY A 191 -1.95 6.10 8.15
CA GLY A 191 -0.98 6.92 8.88
C GLY A 191 0.14 6.09 9.51
N ASN A 192 0.44 4.92 8.96
CA ASN A 192 1.40 3.98 9.50
C ASN A 192 2.21 3.30 8.37
N CYS A 193 3.42 2.84 8.70
CA CYS A 193 4.16 1.96 7.80
C CYS A 193 3.50 0.57 7.82
N ILE A 194 3.40 -0.08 6.66
CA ILE A 194 2.92 -1.46 6.51
C ILE A 194 4.15 -2.36 6.47
N GLY A 195 4.24 -3.29 7.40
CA GLY A 195 5.37 -4.19 7.57
C GLY A 195 4.94 -5.50 8.23
N LEU A 196 5.91 -6.34 8.57
CA LEU A 196 5.70 -7.71 9.05
C LEU A 196 4.53 -7.87 10.03
N ARG A 197 4.44 -7.03 11.06
CA ARG A 197 3.51 -7.20 12.19
C ARG A 197 2.08 -6.73 11.91
N ASN A 198 1.86 -5.82 10.96
CA ASN A 198 0.54 -5.29 10.63
C ASN A 198 0.08 -5.60 9.21
N HIS A 199 0.92 -6.22 8.37
CA HIS A 199 0.56 -6.57 7.00
C HIS A 199 -0.67 -7.49 6.93
N GLY A 200 -0.79 -8.48 7.82
CA GLY A 200 -1.97 -9.34 7.86
C GLY A 200 -3.27 -8.61 8.14
N HIS A 201 -3.24 -7.57 8.99
CA HIS A 201 -4.39 -6.70 9.22
C HIS A 201 -4.75 -5.88 7.98
N PHE A 202 -3.74 -5.34 7.29
CA PHE A 202 -3.92 -4.58 6.07
C PHE A 202 -4.57 -5.43 4.97
N ILE A 203 -4.14 -6.69 4.82
CA ILE A 203 -4.73 -7.64 3.86
C ILE A 203 -6.17 -8.00 4.24
N LEU A 204 -6.44 -8.33 5.50
CA LEU A 204 -7.79 -8.66 5.95
C LEU A 204 -8.74 -7.46 5.85
N PHE A 205 -8.26 -6.24 6.07
CA PHE A 205 -9.02 -5.01 5.84
C PHE A 205 -9.54 -4.96 4.39
N TYR A 206 -8.70 -5.25 3.39
CA TYR A 206 -9.14 -5.29 1.99
C TYR A 206 -10.12 -6.43 1.70
N VAL A 207 -9.89 -7.63 2.27
CA VAL A 207 -10.81 -8.77 2.12
C VAL A 207 -12.21 -8.42 2.65
N PHE A 208 -12.31 -7.90 3.87
CA PHE A 208 -13.61 -7.52 4.45
C PHE A 208 -14.21 -6.26 3.81
N SER A 209 -13.39 -5.35 3.28
CA SER A 209 -13.88 -4.25 2.44
C SER A 209 -14.58 -4.80 1.20
N PHE A 210 -13.94 -5.74 0.49
CA PHE A 210 -14.51 -6.32 -0.73
C PHE A 210 -15.80 -7.09 -0.44
N VAL A 211 -15.82 -7.92 0.62
CA VAL A 211 -17.01 -8.68 1.03
C VAL A 211 -18.15 -7.74 1.42
N GLY A 212 -17.89 -6.73 2.27
CA GLY A 212 -18.90 -5.78 2.73
C GLY A 212 -19.47 -4.91 1.61
N LEU A 213 -18.61 -4.42 0.72
CA LEU A 213 -19.04 -3.63 -0.44
C LEU A 213 -19.82 -4.48 -1.43
N SER A 214 -19.40 -5.73 -1.69
CA SER A 214 -20.15 -6.63 -2.57
C SER A 214 -21.53 -6.94 -2.00
N TYR A 215 -21.62 -7.23 -0.70
CA TYR A 215 -22.90 -7.46 -0.01
C TYR A 215 -23.81 -6.23 -0.07
N SER A 216 -23.28 -5.03 0.22
CA SER A 216 -24.00 -3.76 0.10
C SER A 216 -24.54 -3.53 -1.32
N LEU A 217 -23.71 -3.76 -2.34
CA LEU A 217 -24.10 -3.63 -3.75
C LEU A 217 -25.21 -4.61 -4.13
N VAL A 218 -25.11 -5.87 -3.71
CA VAL A 218 -26.16 -6.88 -3.97
C VAL A 218 -27.49 -6.44 -3.38
N LEU A 219 -27.53 -5.96 -2.14
CA LEU A 219 -28.77 -5.47 -1.52
C LEU A 219 -29.32 -4.23 -2.24
N CYS A 220 -28.46 -3.26 -2.58
CA CYS A 220 -28.88 -2.05 -3.29
C CYS A 220 -29.44 -2.37 -4.68
N PHE A 221 -28.76 -3.24 -5.45
CA PHE A 221 -29.24 -3.64 -6.77
C PHE A 221 -30.53 -4.44 -6.68
N ALA A 222 -30.69 -5.31 -5.69
CA ALA A 222 -31.93 -6.04 -5.47
C ALA A 222 -33.10 -5.09 -5.16
N ALA A 223 -32.89 -4.07 -4.30
CA ALA A 223 -33.89 -3.06 -3.98
C ALA A 223 -34.29 -2.24 -5.23
N VAL A 224 -33.30 -1.75 -5.99
CA VAL A 224 -33.53 -1.00 -7.24
C VAL A 224 -34.26 -1.85 -8.29
N TYR A 225 -33.88 -3.13 -8.43
CA TYR A 225 -34.54 -4.05 -9.35
C TYR A 225 -36.01 -4.27 -8.96
N ARG A 226 -36.27 -4.53 -7.67
CA ARG A 226 -37.62 -4.75 -7.14
C ARG A 226 -38.51 -3.51 -7.27
N ALA A 227 -37.95 -2.31 -7.14
CA ALA A 227 -38.66 -1.06 -7.38
C ALA A 227 -39.13 -0.87 -8.83
N GLY A 228 -38.85 -1.82 -9.75
CA GLY A 228 -39.38 -1.84 -11.11
C GLY A 228 -38.57 -1.01 -12.11
N TYR A 229 -37.28 -0.76 -11.84
CA TYR A 229 -36.41 0.05 -12.69
C TYR A 229 -36.24 -0.56 -14.10
N PHE A 230 -36.02 -1.88 -14.19
CA PHE A 230 -35.80 -2.56 -15.47
C PHE A 230 -37.08 -2.73 -16.32
N SER A 231 -38.25 -2.82 -15.68
CA SER A 231 -39.52 -3.05 -16.39
C SER A 231 -40.09 -1.80 -17.07
N ARG A 232 -39.69 -0.59 -16.66
CA ARG A 232 -40.14 0.66 -17.31
C ARG A 232 -39.13 1.34 -18.23
N PHE A 233 -37.83 1.06 -18.11
CA PHE A 233 -36.83 1.54 -19.08
C PHE A 233 -37.09 1.00 -20.50
N THR A 234 -37.66 -0.20 -20.60
CA THR A 234 -38.12 -0.81 -21.86
C THR A 234 -39.57 -0.45 -22.22
N SER A 235 -40.28 0.31 -21.36
CA SER A 235 -41.68 0.70 -21.57
C SER A 235 -41.81 2.09 -22.19
N THR A 236 -42.94 2.34 -22.85
CA THR A 236 -43.35 3.65 -23.41
C THR A 236 -43.36 4.80 -22.39
N ALA A 237 -43.44 4.52 -21.08
CA ALA A 237 -43.34 5.54 -20.02
C ALA A 237 -41.89 6.01 -19.77
N GLY A 238 -40.90 5.12 -19.91
CA GLY A 238 -39.47 5.49 -19.83
C GLY A 238 -39.06 6.39 -20.99
N ALA A 239 -39.61 6.14 -22.19
CA ALA A 239 -39.43 7.00 -23.36
C ALA A 239 -39.95 8.42 -23.14
N LYS A 240 -41.12 8.59 -22.49
CA LYS A 240 -41.70 9.90 -22.17
C LYS A 240 -40.91 10.68 -21.10
N LEU A 241 -40.36 10.00 -20.09
CA LEU A 241 -39.48 10.62 -19.10
C LEU A 241 -38.18 11.13 -19.74
N TYR A 242 -37.57 10.33 -20.62
CA TYR A 242 -36.42 10.73 -21.42
C TYR A 242 -36.74 11.94 -22.32
N GLU A 243 -37.90 11.94 -22.97
CA GLU A 243 -38.36 13.03 -23.83
C GLU A 243 -38.59 14.34 -23.06
N ASN A 244 -39.18 14.27 -21.86
CA ASN A 244 -39.38 15.43 -20.98
C ASN A 244 -38.06 15.98 -20.40
N GLN A 245 -37.07 15.12 -20.12
CA GLN A 245 -35.76 15.55 -19.62
C GLN A 245 -34.81 16.01 -20.74
N ARG A 246 -35.10 15.68 -22.01
CA ARG A 246 -34.34 16.14 -23.19
C ARG A 246 -34.28 17.66 -23.28
N TRP A 247 -35.35 18.36 -22.87
CA TRP A 247 -35.40 19.82 -22.84
C TRP A 247 -34.41 20.43 -21.83
N ILE A 248 -34.21 19.78 -20.68
CA ILE A 248 -33.22 20.19 -19.66
C ILE A 248 -31.79 20.06 -20.24
N GLY A 249 -31.51 18.97 -20.95
CA GLY A 249 -30.21 18.76 -21.62
C GLY A 249 -29.95 19.74 -22.78
N GLN A 250 -30.99 20.27 -23.43
CA GLN A 250 -30.86 21.24 -24.52
C GLN A 250 -30.58 22.67 -24.04
N GLN A 251 -31.02 23.06 -22.85
CA GLN A 251 -30.76 24.39 -22.26
C GLN A 251 -29.32 24.55 -21.75
N THR A 252 -28.66 23.45 -21.41
CA THR A 252 -27.26 23.44 -21.00
C THR A 252 -26.42 22.78 -22.09
N HIS A 253 -25.78 23.57 -22.97
CA HIS A 253 -24.90 23.12 -24.07
C HIS A 253 -23.68 22.24 -23.65
N MET A 254 -23.63 21.77 -22.41
CA MET A 254 -22.50 21.08 -21.78
C MET A 254 -22.82 19.65 -21.33
N ILE A 255 -24.08 19.18 -21.43
CA ILE A 255 -24.50 17.87 -20.91
C ILE A 255 -24.75 16.90 -22.07
N SER A 256 -23.88 15.90 -22.24
CA SER A 256 -24.02 14.83 -23.23
C SER A 256 -25.25 13.94 -22.93
N SER A 257 -25.76 13.22 -23.92
CA SER A 257 -26.92 12.31 -23.78
C SER A 257 -26.73 11.25 -22.68
N LEU A 258 -25.48 10.83 -22.42
CA LEU A 258 -25.10 9.92 -21.35
C LEU A 258 -25.31 10.52 -19.95
N ASN A 259 -25.00 11.81 -19.77
CA ASN A 259 -25.18 12.50 -18.50
C ASN A 259 -26.67 12.69 -18.18
N THR A 260 -27.50 12.97 -19.18
CA THR A 260 -28.96 13.05 -19.00
C THR A 260 -29.55 11.70 -18.61
N LEU A 261 -29.10 10.61 -19.24
CA LEU A 261 -29.53 9.26 -18.90
C LEU A 261 -29.13 8.87 -17.46
N LEU A 262 -27.90 9.16 -17.06
CA LEU A 262 -27.45 8.91 -15.69
C LEU A 262 -28.25 9.72 -14.67
N LEU A 263 -28.50 11.01 -14.93
CA LEU A 263 -29.28 11.85 -14.04
C LEU A 263 -30.73 11.37 -13.92
N SER A 264 -31.32 10.91 -15.03
CA SER A 264 -32.65 10.29 -15.04
C SER A 264 -32.71 9.04 -14.15
N ALA A 265 -31.69 8.19 -14.23
CA ALA A 265 -31.55 6.99 -13.42
C ALA A 265 -31.49 7.32 -11.93
N LEU A 266 -30.65 8.30 -11.56
CA LEU A 266 -30.46 8.72 -10.17
C LEU A 266 -31.72 9.33 -9.57
N MET A 267 -32.43 10.19 -10.31
CA MET A 267 -33.69 10.80 -9.85
C MET A 267 -34.80 9.76 -9.66
N GLU A 268 -34.86 8.72 -10.49
CA GLU A 268 -35.84 7.65 -10.35
C GLU A 268 -35.53 6.76 -9.13
N VAL A 269 -34.26 6.43 -8.90
CA VAL A 269 -33.84 5.72 -7.68
C VAL A 269 -34.20 6.54 -6.44
N LEU A 270 -33.90 7.84 -6.44
CA LEU A 270 -34.27 8.76 -5.37
C LEU A 270 -35.79 8.77 -5.11
N HIS A 271 -36.58 8.88 -6.18
CA HIS A 271 -38.03 8.96 -6.09
C HIS A 271 -38.65 7.69 -5.50
N ARG A 272 -38.13 6.51 -5.86
CA ARG A 272 -38.74 5.22 -5.47
C ARG A 272 -38.17 4.59 -4.21
N ASN A 273 -36.86 4.71 -4.01
CA ASN A 273 -36.15 4.05 -2.92
C ASN A 273 -35.70 5.03 -1.83
N GLY A 274 -35.83 6.33 -2.07
CA GLY A 274 -35.37 7.37 -1.15
C GLY A 274 -33.88 7.68 -1.28
N ILE A 275 -33.48 8.72 -0.55
CA ILE A 275 -32.12 9.28 -0.62
C ILE A 275 -31.07 8.34 0.00
N THR A 276 -31.42 7.61 1.05
CA THR A 276 -30.47 6.75 1.78
C THR A 276 -29.96 5.63 0.89
N ILE A 277 -30.84 4.94 0.15
CA ILE A 277 -30.47 3.87 -0.79
C ILE A 277 -29.63 4.42 -1.94
N LEU A 278 -29.97 5.61 -2.47
CA LEU A 278 -29.18 6.26 -3.52
C LEU A 278 -27.75 6.59 -3.04
N VAL A 279 -27.62 7.19 -1.85
CA VAL A 279 -26.34 7.52 -1.24
C VAL A 279 -25.53 6.25 -0.98
N GLN A 280 -26.16 5.21 -0.42
CA GLN A 280 -25.50 3.93 -0.15
C GLN A 280 -24.99 3.25 -1.42
N LEU A 281 -25.80 3.21 -2.49
CA LEU A 281 -25.41 2.64 -3.78
C LEU A 281 -24.24 3.41 -4.39
N GLY A 282 -24.34 4.73 -4.48
CA GLY A 282 -23.28 5.58 -5.03
C GLY A 282 -21.97 5.46 -4.25
N ALA A 283 -22.03 5.55 -2.92
CA ALA A 283 -20.86 5.38 -2.07
C ALA A 283 -20.24 3.99 -2.20
N SER A 284 -21.05 2.93 -2.27
CA SER A 284 -20.58 1.55 -2.44
C SER A 284 -19.89 1.32 -3.78
N ILE A 285 -20.39 1.91 -4.88
CA ILE A 285 -19.75 1.83 -6.21
C ILE A 285 -18.39 2.53 -6.19
N ILE A 286 -18.35 3.77 -5.70
CA ILE A 286 -17.10 4.57 -5.63
C ILE A 286 -16.06 3.85 -4.76
N ALA A 287 -16.47 3.38 -3.59
CA ALA A 287 -15.60 2.64 -2.68
C ALA A 287 -15.12 1.32 -3.29
N MET A 288 -16.00 0.59 -4.01
CA MET A 288 -15.63 -0.66 -4.67
C MET A 288 -14.56 -0.44 -5.74
N VAL A 289 -14.67 0.62 -6.55
CA VAL A 289 -13.65 0.95 -7.54
C VAL A 289 -12.31 1.24 -6.88
N ALA A 290 -12.28 2.04 -5.81
CA ALA A 290 -11.05 2.36 -5.08
C ALA A 290 -10.42 1.12 -4.41
N VAL A 291 -11.26 0.28 -3.80
CA VAL A 291 -10.84 -0.98 -3.16
C VAL A 291 -10.35 -1.98 -4.19
N ALA A 292 -11.00 -2.12 -5.35
CA ALA A 292 -10.54 -3.01 -6.40
C ALA A 292 -9.20 -2.55 -7.00
N ALA A 293 -9.03 -1.24 -7.23
CA ALA A 293 -7.82 -0.67 -7.81
C ALA A 293 -6.59 -0.82 -6.90
N THR A 294 -6.75 -0.68 -5.59
CA THR A 294 -5.65 -0.72 -4.62
C THR A 294 -5.50 -2.07 -3.92
N GLY A 295 -6.61 -2.75 -3.65
CA GLY A 295 -6.65 -4.04 -2.95
C GLY A 295 -6.25 -5.23 -3.82
N THR A 296 -6.62 -5.26 -5.11
CA THR A 296 -6.25 -6.38 -6.00
C THR A 296 -4.74 -6.52 -6.13
N PRO A 297 -3.96 -5.45 -6.39
CA PRO A 297 -2.51 -5.54 -6.38
C PRO A 297 -1.93 -5.95 -5.03
N ALA A 298 -2.48 -5.42 -3.92
CA ALA A 298 -2.02 -5.76 -2.57
C ALA A 298 -2.23 -7.26 -2.25
N LEU A 299 -3.40 -7.80 -2.60
CA LEU A 299 -3.70 -9.23 -2.45
C LEU A 299 -2.80 -10.11 -3.32
N HIS A 300 -2.52 -9.68 -4.56
CA HIS A 300 -1.62 -10.40 -5.45
C HIS A 300 -0.17 -10.44 -4.93
N LEU A 301 0.31 -9.32 -4.39
CA LEU A 301 1.63 -9.22 -3.75
C LEU A 301 1.72 -10.13 -2.52
N ALA A 302 0.70 -10.11 -1.66
CA ALA A 302 0.60 -11.02 -0.52
C ALA A 302 0.61 -12.49 -0.96
N TRP A 303 -0.18 -12.84 -2.00
CA TRP A 303 -0.26 -14.19 -2.55
C TRP A 303 1.07 -14.70 -3.12
N THR A 304 1.91 -13.80 -3.64
CA THR A 304 3.20 -14.12 -4.24
C THR A 304 4.39 -13.92 -3.29
N ASN A 305 4.13 -13.65 -2.01
CA ASN A 305 5.12 -13.31 -0.98
C ASN A 305 6.11 -12.22 -1.42
N THR A 306 5.63 -11.24 -2.17
CA THR A 306 6.42 -10.10 -2.65
C THR A 306 5.87 -8.83 -2.00
N THR A 307 6.75 -7.91 -1.61
CA THR A 307 6.37 -6.60 -1.08
C THR A 307 6.38 -5.54 -2.18
N THR A 308 5.69 -4.43 -1.94
CA THR A 308 5.74 -3.27 -2.85
C THR A 308 7.17 -2.74 -3.01
N MET A 309 7.99 -2.73 -1.94
CA MET A 309 9.41 -2.34 -2.01
C MET A 309 10.21 -3.23 -2.96
N GLU A 310 10.06 -4.54 -2.88
CA GLU A 310 10.78 -5.51 -3.72
C GLU A 310 10.37 -5.43 -5.19
N ARG A 311 9.16 -4.96 -5.47
CA ARG A 311 8.67 -4.75 -6.84
C ARG A 311 9.14 -3.43 -7.45
N LEU A 312 9.17 -2.37 -6.66
CA LEU A 312 9.46 -1.02 -7.17
C LEU A 312 10.94 -0.69 -7.20
N PHE A 313 11.74 -1.28 -6.31
CA PHE A 313 13.16 -0.99 -6.20
C PHE A 313 13.98 -2.25 -6.47
N PRO A 314 15.09 -2.15 -7.23
CA PRO A 314 15.97 -3.28 -7.43
C PRO A 314 16.49 -3.74 -6.06
N MET A 315 16.28 -5.03 -5.77
CA MET A 315 16.73 -5.61 -4.50
C MET A 315 18.25 -5.59 -4.47
N LYS A 316 18.82 -4.77 -3.59
CA LYS A 316 20.25 -4.79 -3.25
C LYS A 316 20.51 -5.80 -2.14
N GLU A 317 19.94 -6.98 -2.29
CA GLU A 317 20.06 -8.10 -1.37
C GLU A 317 21.03 -9.12 -1.95
N TYR A 318 21.95 -9.60 -1.13
CA TYR A 318 22.98 -10.55 -1.56
C TYR A 318 23.03 -11.73 -0.62
N VAL A 319 23.28 -12.90 -1.17
CA VAL A 319 23.70 -14.08 -0.42
C VAL A 319 25.19 -14.26 -0.60
N GLN A 320 25.92 -14.38 0.50
CA GLN A 320 27.33 -14.72 0.46
C GLN A 320 27.48 -16.23 0.23
N LEU A 321 28.16 -16.61 -0.84
CA LEU A 321 28.43 -18.02 -1.19
C LEU A 321 29.74 -18.51 -0.57
N LYS A 322 30.74 -17.63 -0.54
CA LYS A 322 32.08 -17.80 0.05
C LYS A 322 32.58 -16.41 0.48
N GLU A 323 33.66 -16.34 1.25
CA GLU A 323 34.31 -15.07 1.59
C GLU A 323 34.53 -14.22 0.33
N GLN A 324 34.07 -12.97 0.36
CA GLN A 324 34.09 -12.01 -0.76
C GLN A 324 33.33 -12.41 -2.04
N VAL A 325 32.57 -13.52 -2.04
CA VAL A 325 31.75 -13.95 -3.18
C VAL A 325 30.27 -13.78 -2.86
N TYR A 326 29.63 -12.84 -3.57
CA TYR A 326 28.23 -12.47 -3.36
C TYR A 326 27.38 -12.82 -4.57
N CYS A 327 26.18 -13.34 -4.32
CA CYS A 327 25.16 -13.62 -5.33
C CYS A 327 23.97 -12.69 -5.12
N PRO A 328 23.60 -11.85 -6.11
CA PRO A 328 22.44 -10.97 -5.99
C PRO A 328 21.16 -11.79 -5.96
N VAL A 329 20.21 -11.34 -5.15
CA VAL A 329 18.89 -11.95 -4.99
C VAL A 329 17.87 -11.20 -5.85
N GLY A 330 17.16 -11.94 -6.70
CA GLY A 330 16.15 -11.39 -7.61
C GLY A 330 14.71 -11.44 -7.09
N PRO A 331 13.78 -10.74 -7.77
CA PRO A 331 12.35 -10.84 -7.46
C PRO A 331 11.85 -12.28 -7.46
N GLY A 332 10.97 -12.64 -6.53
CA GLY A 332 10.43 -13.99 -6.44
C GLY A 332 11.34 -15.01 -5.73
N PHE A 333 12.53 -14.60 -5.27
CA PHE A 333 13.41 -15.48 -4.50
C PHE A 333 12.75 -16.06 -3.23
N TYR A 334 11.81 -15.35 -2.62
CA TYR A 334 11.06 -15.84 -1.44
C TYR A 334 9.66 -16.40 -1.79
N ARG A 335 9.30 -16.52 -3.08
CA ARG A 335 7.96 -16.95 -3.50
C ARG A 335 7.76 -18.44 -3.23
N ARG A 336 6.71 -18.80 -2.50
CA ARG A 336 6.31 -20.19 -2.28
C ARG A 336 4.86 -20.43 -2.72
N ALA A 337 4.24 -21.53 -2.29
CA ALA A 337 2.82 -21.78 -2.54
C ALA A 337 1.95 -20.67 -1.91
N GLY A 338 0.84 -20.33 -2.54
CA GLY A 338 0.00 -19.21 -2.11
C GLY A 338 -0.49 -19.31 -0.65
N THR A 339 -0.84 -20.52 -0.21
CA THR A 339 -1.26 -20.79 1.18
C THR A 339 -0.13 -20.59 2.18
N GLU A 340 1.08 -21.07 1.87
CA GLU A 340 2.28 -20.86 2.69
C GLU A 340 2.62 -19.37 2.77
N ASN A 341 2.52 -18.64 1.66
CA ASN A 341 2.77 -17.21 1.61
C ASN A 341 1.78 -16.43 2.49
N LEU A 342 0.50 -16.83 2.46
CA LEU A 342 -0.53 -16.25 3.33
C LEU A 342 -0.29 -16.59 4.79
N GLU A 343 0.19 -17.79 5.12
CA GLU A 343 0.52 -18.16 6.50
C GLU A 343 1.65 -17.27 7.07
N VAL A 344 2.66 -16.91 6.27
CA VAL A 344 3.71 -15.96 6.70
C VAL A 344 3.14 -14.58 7.04
N ILE A 345 2.04 -14.16 6.40
CA ILE A 345 1.41 -12.84 6.61
C ILE A 345 0.35 -12.87 7.71
N LEU A 346 -0.47 -13.92 7.73
CA LEU A 346 -1.66 -14.01 8.56
C LEU A 346 -1.44 -14.85 9.83
N GLY A 347 -0.38 -15.65 9.88
CA GLY A 347 -0.03 -16.58 10.95
C GLY A 347 -0.61 -17.99 10.74
N SER A 348 -0.13 -18.95 11.53
CA SER A 348 -0.52 -20.38 11.43
C SER A 348 -2.01 -20.65 11.60
N ARG A 349 -2.69 -19.83 12.41
CA ARG A 349 -4.14 -19.91 12.66
C ARG A 349 -4.92 -18.84 11.88
N TRP A 350 -4.51 -18.55 10.65
CA TRP A 350 -5.08 -17.46 9.85
C TRP A 350 -6.60 -17.58 9.63
N TRP A 351 -7.13 -18.80 9.50
CA TRP A 351 -8.56 -19.02 9.27
C TRP A 351 -9.45 -18.51 10.42
N LEU A 352 -8.96 -18.56 11.67
CA LEU A 352 -9.68 -17.98 12.82
C LEU A 352 -9.84 -16.47 12.68
N ARG A 353 -8.92 -15.80 11.98
CA ARG A 353 -8.98 -14.35 11.72
C ARG A 353 -10.03 -13.99 10.68
N LEU A 354 -10.47 -14.96 9.87
CA LEU A 354 -11.62 -14.77 8.99
C LEU A 354 -12.93 -14.78 9.79
N LEU A 355 -13.00 -15.55 10.86
CA LEU A 355 -14.21 -15.66 11.68
C LEU A 355 -14.29 -14.60 12.78
N PHE A 356 -13.15 -14.26 13.38
CA PHE A 356 -13.09 -13.42 14.58
C PHE A 356 -12.07 -12.28 14.44
N PRO A 357 -12.28 -11.14 15.13
CA PRO A 357 -11.39 -9.99 15.13
C PRO A 357 -10.15 -10.27 15.98
N LEU A 358 -9.22 -11.04 15.43
CA LEU A 358 -8.00 -11.50 16.12
C LEU A 358 -6.74 -10.90 15.51
N ARG A 359 -5.76 -10.56 16.37
CA ARG A 359 -4.46 -10.01 15.94
C ARG A 359 -3.62 -10.99 15.13
N GLY A 360 -3.76 -12.29 15.40
CA GLY A 360 -2.86 -13.31 14.86
C GLY A 360 -1.47 -13.23 15.50
N SER A 361 -0.69 -14.29 15.33
CA SER A 361 0.71 -14.37 15.75
C SER A 361 1.58 -14.43 14.50
N VAL A 362 2.54 -13.51 14.38
CA VAL A 362 3.53 -13.52 13.29
C VAL A 362 4.86 -14.00 13.85
N ASP A 363 5.49 -14.96 13.19
CA ASP A 363 6.79 -15.49 13.57
C ASP A 363 7.90 -14.54 13.11
N ILE A 364 8.51 -13.84 14.07
CA ILE A 364 9.63 -12.94 13.82
C ILE A 364 10.87 -13.74 13.40
N GLY A 365 11.10 -14.92 13.97
CA GLY A 365 12.24 -15.78 13.62
C GLY A 365 12.20 -16.18 12.16
N ALA A 366 11.04 -16.60 11.66
CA ALA A 366 10.83 -16.90 10.25
C ALA A 366 11.06 -15.69 9.32
N ALA A 367 10.84 -14.46 9.81
CA ALA A 367 11.13 -13.25 9.05
C ALA A 367 12.61 -12.85 9.06
N LEU A 368 13.36 -13.23 10.10
CA LEU A 368 14.81 -13.03 10.20
C LEU A 368 15.60 -14.09 9.43
N ALA A 369 15.03 -15.28 9.28
CA ALA A 369 15.56 -16.38 8.48
C ALA A 369 14.57 -16.82 7.39
N PRO A 370 14.25 -15.94 6.41
CA PRO A 370 13.28 -16.27 5.39
C PRO A 370 13.80 -17.45 4.54
N ARG A 371 12.90 -18.40 4.27
CA ARG A 371 13.20 -19.53 3.40
C ARG A 371 13.14 -19.10 1.94
N PRO A 372 14.17 -19.40 1.12
CA PRO A 372 14.11 -19.21 -0.32
C PRO A 372 13.05 -20.11 -0.98
N SER A 373 12.70 -19.77 -2.22
CA SER A 373 11.88 -20.60 -3.11
C SER A 373 12.68 -21.79 -3.63
N ALA A 374 11.99 -22.87 -4.02
CA ALA A 374 12.67 -24.04 -4.60
C ALA A 374 13.47 -23.70 -5.88
N GLU A 375 13.01 -22.71 -6.64
CA GLU A 375 13.74 -22.18 -7.80
C GLU A 375 14.94 -21.32 -7.36
N GLY A 376 14.76 -20.42 -6.38
CA GLY A 376 15.82 -19.61 -5.82
C GLY A 376 16.94 -20.45 -5.20
N SER A 377 16.59 -21.50 -4.47
CA SER A 377 17.55 -22.44 -3.89
C SER A 377 18.33 -23.21 -4.96
N ARG A 378 17.65 -23.71 -6.00
CA ARG A 378 18.33 -24.41 -7.11
C ARG A 378 19.27 -23.47 -7.87
N ALA A 379 18.80 -22.28 -8.24
CA ALA A 379 19.61 -21.28 -8.92
C ALA A 379 20.86 -20.90 -8.10
N LEU A 380 20.72 -20.80 -6.78
CA LEU A 380 21.85 -20.49 -5.91
C LEU A 380 22.81 -21.67 -5.78
N TRP A 381 22.30 -22.90 -5.74
CA TRP A 381 23.12 -24.10 -5.70
C TRP A 381 23.91 -24.31 -6.99
N ASP A 382 23.27 -24.13 -8.15
CA ASP A 382 23.93 -24.14 -9.46
C ASP A 382 25.03 -23.08 -9.53
N ARG A 383 24.77 -21.90 -8.96
CA ARG A 383 25.79 -20.83 -8.87
C ARG A 383 26.95 -21.20 -7.95
N ILE A 384 26.69 -21.87 -6.83
CA ILE A 384 27.73 -22.38 -5.92
C ILE A 384 28.61 -23.41 -6.65
N GLN A 385 28.02 -24.35 -7.39
CA GLN A 385 28.78 -25.35 -8.15
C GLN A 385 29.58 -24.70 -9.28
N GLN A 386 28.97 -23.77 -10.02
CA GLN A 386 29.68 -23.01 -11.07
C GLN A 386 30.90 -22.28 -10.51
N VAL A 387 30.78 -21.65 -9.34
CA VAL A 387 31.91 -20.97 -8.68
C VAL A 387 32.97 -21.96 -8.20
N LYS A 388 32.60 -23.18 -7.80
CA LYS A 388 33.56 -24.24 -7.43
C LYS A 388 34.32 -24.76 -8.64
N GLU A 389 33.65 -24.97 -9.77
CA GLU A 389 34.23 -25.56 -10.98
C GLU A 389 35.01 -24.56 -11.83
N GLN A 390 34.43 -23.37 -12.07
CA GLN A 390 34.95 -22.37 -13.01
C GLN A 390 35.68 -21.22 -12.32
N GLY A 391 35.66 -21.17 -10.97
CA GLY A 391 36.11 -20.02 -10.22
C GLY A 391 35.19 -18.81 -10.35
N VAL A 392 35.64 -17.67 -9.82
CA VAL A 392 34.88 -16.40 -9.87
C VAL A 392 35.34 -15.62 -11.10
N ARG A 393 34.42 -15.35 -12.04
CA ARG A 393 34.75 -14.59 -13.27
C ARG A 393 35.05 -13.11 -13.01
N GLN A 394 34.51 -12.55 -11.93
CA GLN A 394 34.68 -11.16 -11.54
C GLN A 394 34.67 -11.07 -10.02
N GLU A 395 35.86 -10.87 -9.44
CA GLU A 395 35.98 -10.56 -8.01
C GLU A 395 35.52 -9.13 -7.76
N VAL A 396 34.74 -8.96 -6.69
CA VAL A 396 34.28 -7.66 -6.23
C VAL A 396 35.30 -7.17 -5.23
N ARG A 397 35.95 -6.03 -5.49
CA ARG A 397 37.04 -5.53 -4.63
C ARG A 397 36.52 -4.95 -3.32
N SER A 398 35.26 -4.47 -3.32
CA SER A 398 34.60 -3.97 -2.12
C SER A 398 33.08 -4.04 -2.22
N CYS A 399 32.39 -4.12 -1.08
CA CYS A 399 30.91 -4.10 -1.04
C CYS A 399 30.31 -2.82 -1.67
N GLN A 400 31.08 -1.73 -1.70
CA GLN A 400 30.69 -0.45 -2.31
C GLN A 400 30.54 -0.56 -3.84
N GLU A 401 31.32 -1.40 -4.52
CA GLU A 401 31.18 -1.67 -5.96
C GLU A 401 29.84 -2.34 -6.29
N LEU A 402 29.30 -3.12 -5.36
CA LEU A 402 27.97 -3.71 -5.44
C LEU A 402 26.86 -2.74 -4.99
N GLY A 403 27.24 -1.53 -4.56
CA GLY A 403 26.31 -0.50 -4.13
C GLY A 403 25.57 -0.82 -2.83
N PHE A 404 26.17 -1.65 -1.96
CA PHE A 404 25.65 -2.00 -0.63
C PHE A 404 26.64 -1.57 0.47
N ASP A 405 26.12 -1.04 1.59
CA ASP A 405 26.93 -0.49 2.69
C ASP A 405 27.30 -1.62 3.66
N PRO A 406 28.60 -1.99 3.79
CA PRO A 406 29.08 -3.02 4.70
C PRO A 406 29.19 -2.53 6.15
N GLY A 407 28.56 -1.41 6.48
CA GLY A 407 28.53 -0.89 7.83
C GLY A 407 29.87 -0.34 8.31
N PRO A 408 29.94 0.04 9.59
CA PRO A 408 31.18 0.50 10.18
C PRO A 408 32.21 -0.63 10.08
N ALA A 409 33.38 -0.32 9.51
CA ALA A 409 34.51 -1.23 9.53
C ALA A 409 34.76 -1.64 10.99
N THR A 410 34.49 -2.90 11.32
CA THR A 410 34.94 -3.45 12.59
C THR A 410 36.46 -3.32 12.57
N ALA A 411 37.01 -2.52 13.47
CA ALA A 411 38.43 -2.41 13.69
C ALA A 411 38.96 -3.75 14.21
N ALA A 412 39.13 -4.75 13.35
CA ALA A 412 39.87 -5.99 13.59
C ALA A 412 39.87 -6.90 12.34
N SER A 413 40.88 -6.73 11.49
CA SER A 413 41.62 -7.84 10.88
C SER A 413 42.98 -7.35 10.37
N THR A 414 43.71 -6.66 11.25
CA THR A 414 45.16 -6.71 11.28
C THR A 414 45.54 -7.62 12.45
N VAL A 415 45.54 -8.93 12.22
CA VAL A 415 46.37 -9.89 12.96
C VAL A 415 46.86 -10.93 11.97
#